data_AF-A0A7S0U6K8-F1
#
_entry.id   AF-A0A7S0U6K8-F1
#
_cell.length_a   1.000
_cell.length_b   1.000
_cell.length_c   1.000
_cell.angle_alpha   90.00
_cell.angle_beta   90.00
_cell.angle_gamma   90.00
#
_symmetry.space_group_name_H-M   'P 1'
#
loop_
_entity.id
_entity.type
_entity.pdbx_description
1 polymer ?
#
loop_
_entity_poly.entity_id
_entity_poly.type
_entity_poly.pdbx_seq_one_letter_code
_entity_poly.pdbx_strand_id
1 'polypeptide(L)'
;GLVHVTNGLPPNVVDYESLLMMETGADTGVFTGALALRDDSAGSPGVDWDSGVLSPISNLHTITATYRDMAPSHSATATTEPGNAGVLTISPTLLGSGVDLTVTITGDDDLDLDSTAADTTTVLVASDRTREGTETLTLRETGATTSVFT
;
A
#
# COMPACT_ATOMS: atom_id res chain seq x y z
N GLY A 1 -5.04 26.26 -3.19
CA GLY A 1 -5.24 25.79 -4.58
C GLY A 1 -6.23 24.64 -4.58
N LEU A 2 -6.91 24.37 -5.71
CA LEU A 2 -7.81 23.22 -5.85
C LEU A 2 -7.04 22.04 -6.46
N VAL A 3 -7.11 20.88 -5.82
CA VAL A 3 -6.51 19.63 -6.30
C VAL A 3 -7.63 18.60 -6.43
N HIS A 4 -7.57 17.77 -7.46
CA HIS A 4 -8.51 16.67 -7.63
C HIS A 4 -7.80 15.34 -7.47
N VAL A 5 -8.42 14.40 -6.76
CA VAL A 5 -7.82 13.10 -6.42
C VAL A 5 -8.74 11.97 -6.89
N THR A 6 -8.18 10.91 -7.48
CA THR A 6 -8.93 9.75 -7.99
C THR A 6 -8.26 8.42 -7.65
N ASN A 7 -9.03 7.35 -7.48
CA ASN A 7 -8.54 6.00 -7.15
C ASN A 7 -8.19 5.09 -8.35
N GLY A 8 -8.09 5.63 -9.57
CA GLY A 8 -7.55 4.91 -10.72
C GLY A 8 -8.40 3.74 -11.24
N LEU A 9 -9.63 3.57 -10.75
CA LEU A 9 -10.58 2.54 -11.19
C LEU A 9 -11.07 2.75 -12.64
N PRO A 10 -11.81 1.80 -13.24
CA PRO A 10 -12.50 2.03 -14.51
C PRO A 10 -13.50 3.21 -14.41
N PRO A 11 -13.74 4.01 -15.47
CA PRO A 11 -14.48 5.28 -15.40
C PRO A 11 -15.89 5.24 -14.79
N ASN A 12 -16.51 4.06 -14.74
CA ASN A 12 -17.84 3.82 -14.15
C ASN A 12 -17.80 3.49 -12.64
N VAL A 13 -16.62 3.44 -12.04
CA VAL A 13 -16.37 3.14 -10.61
C VAL A 13 -15.29 4.07 -10.02
N VAL A 14 -14.71 4.99 -10.82
CA VAL A 14 -13.77 6.00 -10.33
C VAL A 14 -14.46 6.93 -9.38
N ASP A 15 -13.93 6.98 -8.17
CA ASP A 15 -14.24 8.01 -7.20
C ASP A 15 -13.33 9.23 -7.42
N TYR A 16 -13.91 10.42 -7.23
CA TYR A 16 -13.30 11.71 -7.53
C TYR A 16 -13.52 12.66 -6.37
N GLU A 17 -12.43 13.23 -5.86
CA GLU A 17 -12.47 14.09 -4.68
C GLU A 17 -11.79 15.42 -4.94
N SER A 18 -12.47 16.52 -4.59
CA SER A 18 -11.90 17.87 -4.67
C SER A 18 -11.36 18.29 -3.32
N LEU A 19 -10.07 18.60 -3.27
CA LEU A 19 -9.38 19.02 -2.05
C LEU A 19 -8.99 20.49 -2.13
N LEU A 20 -9.49 21.27 -1.17
CA LEU A 20 -9.02 22.63 -0.91
C LEU A 20 -7.71 22.57 -0.13
N MET A 21 -6.63 23.05 -0.75
CA MET A 21 -5.31 23.09 -0.13
C MET A 21 -5.09 24.43 0.58
N MET A 22 -4.57 24.39 1.80
CA MET A 22 -4.22 25.55 2.63
C MET A 22 -2.73 25.87 2.50
N GLU A 23 -2.39 27.14 2.37
CA GLU A 23 -0.99 27.58 2.43
C GLU A 23 -0.41 27.32 3.83
N THR A 24 0.84 26.87 3.89
CA THR A 24 1.50 26.48 5.15
C THR A 24 1.96 27.67 5.99
N GLY A 25 1.89 28.89 5.44
CA GLY A 25 2.22 30.15 6.09
C GLY A 25 1.91 31.32 5.16
N ALA A 26 2.10 32.55 5.64
CA ALA A 26 1.90 33.72 4.79
C ALA A 26 2.94 33.75 3.66
N ASP A 27 2.46 33.80 2.40
CA ASP A 27 3.26 33.99 1.19
C ASP A 27 4.39 32.95 1.01
N THR A 28 4.18 31.71 1.44
CA THR A 28 5.17 30.62 1.27
C THR A 28 5.09 30.00 -0.12
N GLY A 29 3.94 30.09 -0.80
CA GLY A 29 3.65 29.37 -2.03
C GLY A 29 3.55 27.85 -1.86
N VAL A 30 3.60 27.35 -0.62
CA VAL A 30 3.54 25.92 -0.29
C VAL A 30 2.17 25.61 0.30
N PHE A 31 1.45 24.71 -0.34
CA PHE A 31 0.10 24.33 0.07
C PHE A 31 0.06 22.87 0.53
N THR A 32 -0.71 22.59 1.59
CA THR A 32 -0.94 21.24 2.12
C THR A 32 -2.44 20.99 2.31
N GLY A 33 -2.81 19.72 2.27
CA GLY A 33 -4.17 19.23 2.48
C GLY A 33 -4.13 17.73 2.76
N ALA A 34 -5.22 17.21 3.31
CA ALA A 34 -5.37 15.79 3.60
C ALA A 34 -6.74 15.33 3.12
N LEU A 35 -6.79 14.11 2.59
CA LEU A 35 -8.00 13.44 2.15
C LEU A 35 -8.09 12.10 2.89
N ALA A 36 -9.26 11.78 3.42
CA ALA A 36 -9.47 10.48 4.06
C ALA A 36 -9.53 9.38 3.00
N LEU A 37 -8.99 8.21 3.33
CA LEU A 37 -9.05 7.03 2.48
C LEU A 37 -9.87 5.94 3.17
N ARG A 38 -10.62 5.16 2.40
CA ARG A 38 -11.39 4.03 2.94
C ARG A 38 -11.29 2.82 2.02
N ASP A 39 -11.02 1.68 2.64
CA ASP A 39 -11.24 0.37 2.02
C ASP A 39 -12.68 -0.06 2.34
N ASP A 40 -13.50 -0.25 1.30
CA ASP A 40 -14.88 -0.71 1.39
C ASP A 40 -15.01 -2.13 0.84
N SER A 41 -14.30 -3.07 1.48
CA SER A 41 -14.29 -4.51 1.17
C SER A 41 -15.66 -5.22 1.29
N ALA A 42 -16.78 -4.50 1.47
CA ALA A 42 -18.12 -5.06 1.53
C ALA A 42 -19.20 -4.13 0.96
N GLY A 43 -19.44 -4.22 -0.35
CA GLY A 43 -20.80 -4.11 -0.91
C GLY A 43 -21.55 -2.79 -0.73
N SER A 44 -21.06 -1.70 -1.30
CA SER A 44 -21.91 -0.77 -2.05
C SER A 44 -21.05 0.12 -2.96
N PRO A 45 -21.13 -0.05 -4.29
CA PRO A 45 -20.47 0.84 -5.23
C PRO A 45 -21.31 2.11 -5.37
N GLY A 46 -21.20 2.99 -4.38
CA GLY A 46 -21.54 4.38 -4.58
C GLY A 46 -20.27 5.10 -4.95
N VAL A 47 -20.08 5.41 -6.23
CA VAL A 47 -19.24 6.55 -6.61
C VAL A 47 -19.85 7.78 -5.93
N ASP A 48 -19.34 8.12 -4.75
CA ASP A 48 -19.77 9.29 -3.99
C ASP A 48 -18.79 10.42 -4.28
N TRP A 49 -18.96 11.00 -5.47
CA TRP A 49 -18.09 12.06 -5.92
C TRP A 49 -18.12 13.22 -4.92
N ASP A 50 -16.93 13.68 -4.55
CA ASP A 50 -16.72 14.83 -3.66
C ASP A 50 -17.25 14.59 -2.22
N SER A 51 -17.23 13.35 -1.75
CA SER A 51 -17.66 12.98 -0.39
C SER A 51 -16.66 13.40 0.70
N GLY A 52 -15.44 13.76 0.31
CA GLY A 52 -14.30 14.00 1.18
C GLY A 52 -13.57 12.72 1.61
N VAL A 53 -13.93 11.57 1.03
CA VAL A 53 -13.33 10.25 1.34
C VAL A 53 -13.10 9.48 0.05
N LEU A 54 -11.84 9.22 -0.30
CA LEU A 54 -11.52 8.42 -1.48
C LEU A 54 -11.74 6.93 -1.19
N SER A 55 -12.66 6.30 -1.93
CA SER A 55 -13.11 4.90 -1.73
C SER A 55 -13.55 4.25 -3.05
N PRO A 56 -13.35 2.94 -3.28
CA PRO A 56 -12.45 2.03 -2.58
C PRO A 56 -10.98 2.43 -2.76
N ILE A 57 -10.15 2.12 -1.76
CA ILE A 57 -8.71 1.94 -1.97
C ILE A 57 -8.32 0.49 -1.68
N SER A 58 -7.51 -0.10 -2.56
CA SER A 58 -6.85 -1.39 -2.36
C SER A 58 -5.42 -1.29 -2.87
N ASN A 59 -4.58 -2.25 -2.52
CA ASN A 59 -3.20 -2.36 -3.00
C ASN A 59 -3.08 -2.57 -4.51
N LEU A 60 -4.18 -2.86 -5.20
CA LEU A 60 -4.23 -2.97 -6.67
C LEU A 60 -4.57 -1.65 -7.36
N HIS A 61 -4.83 -0.57 -6.61
CA HIS A 61 -5.27 0.72 -7.16
C HIS A 61 -4.16 1.77 -7.14
N THR A 62 -4.15 2.65 -8.14
CA THR A 62 -3.28 3.83 -8.13
C THR A 62 -4.09 5.07 -7.76
N ILE A 63 -3.69 5.76 -6.71
CA ILE A 63 -4.21 7.07 -6.36
C ILE A 63 -3.50 8.12 -7.20
N THR A 64 -4.26 8.94 -7.92
CA THR A 64 -3.74 10.05 -8.74
C THR A 64 -4.26 11.37 -8.21
N ALA A 65 -3.36 12.30 -7.89
CA ALA A 65 -3.68 13.69 -7.58
C ALA A 65 -3.32 14.59 -8.77
N THR A 66 -4.23 15.47 -9.16
CA THR A 66 -4.07 16.42 -10.26
C THR A 66 -4.30 17.83 -9.78
N TYR A 67 -3.27 18.67 -9.88
CA TYR A 67 -3.34 20.11 -9.70
C TYR A 67 -3.43 20.81 -11.05
N ARG A 68 -4.35 21.77 -11.19
CA ARG A 68 -4.46 22.61 -12.39
C ARG A 68 -4.12 24.05 -12.06
N ASP A 69 -3.03 24.55 -12.65
CA ASP A 69 -2.70 25.96 -12.68
C ASP A 69 -3.57 26.67 -13.73
N MET A 70 -3.98 27.90 -13.43
CA MET A 70 -4.85 28.72 -14.26
C MET A 70 -4.07 29.67 -15.19
N ALA A 71 -2.85 30.08 -14.84
CA ALA A 71 -2.14 31.11 -15.60
C ALA A 71 -0.59 31.01 -15.51
N PRO A 72 0.09 30.42 -16.51
CA PRO A 72 -0.47 29.76 -17.70
C PRO A 72 -1.24 28.49 -17.34
N SER A 73 -2.17 28.06 -18.18
CA SER A 73 -2.87 26.80 -17.90
C SER A 73 -1.89 25.64 -18.01
N HIS A 74 -1.60 25.01 -16.88
CA HIS A 74 -0.76 23.83 -16.77
C HIS A 74 -1.41 22.84 -15.81
N SER A 75 -1.02 21.58 -15.88
CA SER A 75 -1.43 20.58 -14.90
C SER A 75 -0.21 19.82 -14.39
N ALA A 76 -0.17 19.57 -13.09
CA ALA A 76 0.79 18.68 -12.48
C ALA A 76 0.04 17.47 -11.92
N THR A 77 0.61 16.28 -12.12
CA THR A 77 0.07 15.04 -11.57
C THR A 77 1.09 14.39 -10.64
N ALA A 78 0.58 13.75 -9.59
CA ALA A 78 1.35 12.89 -8.70
C ALA A 78 0.56 11.61 -8.47
N THR A 79 1.24 10.48 -8.35
CA THR A 79 0.62 9.17 -8.13
C THR A 79 1.21 8.48 -6.91
N THR A 80 0.42 7.67 -6.23
CA THR A 80 0.86 6.75 -5.18
C THR A 80 -0.01 5.50 -5.21
N GLU A 81 0.49 4.40 -4.66
CA GLU A 81 -0.25 3.14 -4.53
C GLU A 81 -0.49 2.90 -3.03
N PRO A 82 -1.71 2.53 -2.61
CA PRO A 82 -1.92 1.95 -1.29
C PRO A 82 -1.09 0.67 -1.19
N GLY A 83 -0.52 0.40 -0.03
CA GLY A 83 0.23 -0.84 0.21
C GLY A 83 0.25 -1.12 1.70
N ASN A 84 0.40 -2.40 2.06
CA ASN A 84 0.46 -2.82 3.44
C ASN A 84 1.84 -3.41 3.73
N ALA A 85 2.61 -2.73 4.58
CA ALA A 85 3.89 -3.28 5.01
C ALA A 85 3.64 -4.46 5.94
N GLY A 86 3.96 -5.66 5.47
CA GLY A 86 3.95 -6.88 6.28
C GLY A 86 4.82 -6.79 7.52
N VAL A 87 4.51 -7.64 8.50
CA VAL A 87 5.34 -7.84 9.69
C VAL A 87 6.15 -9.12 9.55
N LEU A 88 7.48 -8.99 9.53
CA LEU A 88 8.41 -10.12 9.56
C LEU A 88 8.74 -10.51 11.00
N THR A 89 8.58 -11.78 11.34
CA THR A 89 8.93 -12.34 12.64
C THR A 89 9.82 -13.57 12.50
N ILE A 90 10.57 -13.86 13.56
CA ILE A 90 11.53 -14.96 13.64
C ILE A 90 11.39 -15.64 15.00
N SER A 91 11.36 -16.96 15.02
CA SER A 91 11.21 -17.76 16.24
C SER A 91 11.95 -19.09 16.13
N PRO A 92 12.57 -19.60 17.21
CA PRO A 92 12.75 -18.95 18.51
C PRO A 92 13.89 -17.92 18.47
N THR A 93 13.92 -17.01 19.46
CA THR A 93 14.99 -16.01 19.59
C THR A 93 16.28 -16.57 20.19
N LEU A 94 16.21 -17.72 20.86
CA LEU A 94 17.36 -18.45 21.39
C LEU A 94 17.63 -19.67 20.52
N LEU A 95 18.71 -19.61 19.74
CA LEU A 95 19.10 -20.66 18.82
C LEU A 95 20.22 -21.50 19.42
N GLY A 96 20.04 -22.82 19.36
CA GLY A 96 21.05 -23.82 19.67
C GLY A 96 21.33 -24.69 18.46
N SER A 97 22.35 -25.53 18.56
CA SER A 97 22.64 -26.51 17.51
C SER A 97 21.43 -27.42 17.27
N GLY A 98 20.99 -27.54 16.02
CA GLY A 98 19.87 -28.40 15.61
C GLY A 98 18.48 -27.84 15.91
N VAL A 99 18.36 -26.57 16.27
CA VAL A 99 17.06 -25.88 16.39
C VAL A 99 16.66 -25.33 15.03
N ASP A 100 15.43 -25.64 14.60
CA ASP A 100 14.85 -25.06 13.40
C ASP A 100 14.44 -23.61 13.62
N LEU A 101 14.74 -22.77 12.65
CA LEU A 101 14.35 -21.38 12.60
C LEU A 101 13.04 -21.25 11.83
N THR A 102 12.00 -20.70 12.45
CA THR A 102 10.76 -20.33 11.78
C THR A 102 10.80 -18.85 11.44
N VAL A 103 10.52 -18.52 10.19
CA VAL A 103 10.38 -17.14 9.70
C VAL A 103 8.95 -16.99 9.21
N THR A 104 8.27 -15.92 9.62
CA THR A 104 6.86 -15.70 9.26
C THR A 104 6.64 -14.26 8.85
N ILE A 105 5.94 -14.05 7.72
CA ILE A 105 5.41 -12.76 7.30
C ILE A 105 3.91 -12.76 7.54
N THR A 106 3.38 -11.70 8.16
CA THR A 106 1.94 -11.53 8.40
C THR A 106 1.45 -10.16 7.98
N GLY A 107 0.25 -10.08 7.39
CA GLY A 107 -0.43 -8.83 7.08
C GLY A 107 0.10 -8.11 5.84
N ASP A 108 0.80 -8.83 4.97
CA ASP A 108 1.25 -8.33 3.68
C ASP A 108 0.29 -8.81 2.58
N ASP A 109 -0.80 -8.08 2.39
CA ASP A 109 -1.81 -8.42 1.37
C ASP A 109 -1.27 -8.17 -0.05
N ASP A 110 -0.12 -7.49 -0.20
CA ASP A 110 0.54 -7.26 -1.48
C ASP A 110 1.21 -8.54 -2.00
N LEU A 111 1.39 -9.55 -1.14
CA LEU A 111 1.90 -10.88 -1.49
C LEU A 111 0.81 -11.89 -1.85
N ASP A 112 -0.48 -11.58 -1.61
CA ASP A 112 -1.63 -12.43 -1.93
C ASP A 112 -2.12 -12.11 -3.37
N LEU A 113 -1.50 -12.78 -4.35
CA LEU A 113 -1.67 -12.50 -5.79
C LEU A 113 -2.70 -13.42 -6.46
N ASP A 114 -2.87 -14.64 -5.96
CA ASP A 114 -3.85 -15.61 -6.45
C ASP A 114 -4.81 -16.05 -5.34
N SER A 115 -5.97 -15.38 -5.28
CA SER A 115 -7.04 -15.73 -4.33
C SER A 115 -7.55 -17.19 -4.35
N THR A 116 -7.11 -18.01 -5.31
CA THR A 116 -7.46 -19.43 -5.41
C THR A 116 -6.32 -20.39 -5.03
N ALA A 117 -5.09 -19.89 -4.85
CA ALA A 117 -3.93 -20.71 -4.56
C ALA A 117 -2.95 -19.99 -3.62
N ALA A 118 -2.36 -20.75 -2.69
CA ALA A 118 -1.32 -20.21 -1.82
C ALA A 118 -0.11 -19.72 -2.63
N ASP A 119 0.26 -18.46 -2.42
CA ASP A 119 1.41 -17.84 -3.04
C ASP A 119 2.73 -18.18 -2.33
N THR A 120 3.84 -17.79 -2.96
CA THR A 120 5.19 -17.95 -2.39
C THR A 120 5.99 -16.68 -2.49
N THR A 121 6.81 -16.42 -1.47
CA THR A 121 7.77 -15.31 -1.45
C THR A 121 9.13 -15.80 -0.95
N THR A 122 10.16 -14.97 -1.07
CA THR A 122 11.52 -15.30 -0.63
C THR A 122 12.04 -14.29 0.39
N VAL A 123 12.66 -14.79 1.45
CA VAL A 123 13.37 -13.98 2.45
C VAL A 123 14.83 -14.36 2.50
N LEU A 124 15.70 -13.39 2.79
CA LEU A 124 17.12 -13.61 3.00
C LEU A 124 17.41 -13.70 4.50
N VAL A 125 18.07 -14.79 4.89
CA VAL A 125 18.50 -15.04 6.28
C VAL A 125 20.01 -14.99 6.31
N ALA A 126 20.57 -14.21 7.22
CA ALA A 126 22.02 -14.10 7.41
C ALA A 126 22.36 -14.08 8.90
N SER A 127 23.56 -14.56 9.22
CA SER A 127 24.19 -14.31 10.51
C SER A 127 25.09 -13.08 10.40
N ASP A 128 25.47 -12.52 11.55
CA ASP A 128 26.49 -11.47 11.64
C ASP A 128 27.93 -12.03 11.58
N ARG A 129 28.10 -13.35 11.48
CA ARG A 129 29.41 -13.97 11.42
C ARG A 129 30.05 -13.69 10.07
N THR A 130 31.27 -13.16 10.13
CA THR A 130 32.04 -12.86 8.92
C THR A 130 32.19 -14.10 8.05
N ARG A 131 31.91 -13.95 6.74
CA ARG A 131 32.06 -14.99 5.71
C ARG A 131 31.06 -16.17 5.79
N GLU A 132 29.93 -16.02 6.49
CA GLU A 132 28.83 -17.02 6.42
C GLU A 132 27.85 -16.77 5.26
N GLY A 133 27.70 -15.54 4.78
CA GLY A 133 26.84 -15.23 3.63
C GLY A 133 25.36 -15.13 3.99
N THR A 134 24.48 -15.36 3.00
CA THR A 134 23.02 -15.27 3.12
C THR A 134 22.39 -16.54 2.57
N GLU A 135 21.41 -17.07 3.27
CA GLU A 135 20.54 -18.15 2.81
C GLU A 135 19.22 -17.58 2.29
N THR A 136 18.64 -18.20 1.26
CA THR A 136 17.30 -17.85 0.76
C THR A 136 16.31 -18.86 1.28
N LEU A 137 15.27 -18.38 1.97
CA LEU A 137 14.15 -19.18 2.42
C LEU A 137 12.92 -18.82 1.60
N THR A 138 12.31 -19.82 0.95
CA THR A 138 11.00 -19.67 0.32
C THR A 138 9.92 -19.88 1.36
N LEU A 139 9.12 -18.85 1.61
CA LEU A 139 7.93 -18.94 2.45
C LEU A 139 6.72 -19.22 1.56
N ARG A 140 5.79 -20.01 2.07
CA ARG A 140 4.53 -20.31 1.40
C ARG A 140 3.38 -19.80 2.24
N GLU A 141 2.41 -19.21 1.56
CA GLU A 141 1.17 -18.81 2.19
C GLU A 141 0.47 -20.02 2.84
N THR A 142 -0.10 -19.79 4.02
CA THR A 142 -0.74 -20.83 4.84
C THR A 142 -2.14 -21.20 4.35
N GLY A 143 -2.78 -20.33 3.58
CA GLY A 143 -4.00 -20.56 2.81
C GLY A 143 -3.91 -19.84 1.47
N ALA A 144 -5.01 -19.68 0.75
CA ALA A 144 -5.04 -19.00 -0.55
C ALA A 144 -5.28 -17.48 -0.47
N THR A 145 -5.57 -16.95 0.73
CA THR A 145 -5.85 -15.52 0.97
C THR A 145 -5.63 -15.16 2.45
N THR A 146 -4.64 -15.79 3.10
CA THR A 146 -4.40 -15.57 4.53
C THR A 146 -3.43 -14.43 4.80
N SER A 147 -2.63 -14.01 3.81
CA SER A 147 -1.56 -13.02 3.99
C SER A 147 -0.59 -13.41 5.12
N VAL A 148 -0.46 -14.72 5.36
CA VAL A 148 0.41 -15.32 6.37
C VAL A 148 1.29 -16.36 5.67
N PHE A 149 2.58 -16.05 5.58
CA PHE A 149 3.60 -16.86 4.90
C PHE A 149 4.59 -17.44 5.90
N THR A 150 4.87 -18.75 5.82
CA THR A 150 5.82 -19.47 6.68
C THR A 150 6.65 -20.49 5.93
#